data_AF-A0A2G5D730-F1
#
_entry.id   AF-A0A2G5D730-F1
#
_cell.length_a   1.000
_cell.length_b   1.000
_cell.length_c   1.000
_cell.angle_alpha   90.00
_cell.angle_beta   90.00
_cell.angle_gamma   90.00
#
_symmetry.space_group_name_H-M   'P 1'
#
loop_
_entity.id
_entity.type
_entity.pdbx_description
1 polymer ?
#
loop_
_entity_poly.entity_id
_entity_poly.type
_entity_poly.pdbx_seq_one_letter_code
_entity_poly.pdbx_strand_id
1 'polypeptide(L)' 'MTVFVQNLLQQMQSRFQQMSESIVSKIDEMGSRIEDLEQSINDLRAEMGAEGSQSPLKKSKPILEESKSEDASA' A
#
# COMPACT_ATOMS: atom_id res chain seq x y z
N MET A 1 25.54 -34.73 -27.93
CA MET A 1 24.60 -34.77 -26.79
C MET A 1 24.71 -33.55 -25.89
N THR A 2 25.92 -33.09 -25.51
CA THR A 2 26.12 -31.93 -24.62
C THR A 2 25.66 -30.58 -25.20
N VAL A 3 25.80 -30.37 -26.51
CA VAL A 3 25.37 -29.13 -27.19
C VAL A 3 23.86 -28.88 -27.07
N PHE A 4 23.05 -29.94 -27.09
CA PHE A 4 21.59 -29.81 -26.95
C PHE A 4 21.20 -29.31 -25.55
N VAL A 5 21.82 -29.88 -24.50
CA VAL A 5 21.59 -29.46 -23.11
C VAL A 5 22.10 -28.03 -22.89
N GLN A 6 23.26 -27.68 -23.47
CA GLN A 6 23.79 -26.32 -23.41
C GLN A 6 22.82 -25.31 -24.04
N ASN A 7 22.29 -25.61 -25.23
CA ASN A 7 21.29 -24.77 -25.90
C ASN A 7 20.00 -24.64 -25.09
N LEU A 8 19.54 -25.71 -24.43
CA LEU A 8 18.36 -25.68 -23.60
C LEU A 8 18.55 -24.80 -22.35
N LEU A 9 19.68 -24.96 -21.65
CA LEU A 9 20.01 -24.13 -20.48
C LEU A 9 20.15 -22.65 -20.86
N GLN A 10 20.75 -22.36 -22.01
CA GLN A 10 20.87 -21.00 -22.51
C GLN A 10 19.51 -20.37 -22.83
N GLN A 11 18.58 -21.14 -23.42
CA GLN A 11 17.20 -20.69 -23.62
C GLN A 11 16.48 -20.43 -22.30
N MET A 12 16.61 -21.33 -21.32
CA MET A 12 16.00 -21.15 -20.00
C MET A 12 16.54 -19.90 -19.29
N GLN A 13 17.85 -19.69 -19.33
CA GLN A 13 18.47 -18.49 -18.77
C GLN A 13 17.96 -17.21 -19.45
N SER A 14 17.88 -17.20 -20.78
CA SER A 14 17.36 -16.06 -21.53
C SER A 14 15.90 -15.74 -21.16
N ARG A 15 15.05 -16.77 -21.05
CA ARG A 15 13.65 -16.61 -20.64
C ARG A 15 13.50 -16.10 -19.20
N PHE A 16 14.31 -16.64 -18.29
CA PHE A 16 14.31 -16.20 -16.89
C PHE A 16 14.77 -14.74 -16.77
N GLN A 17 15.82 -14.37 -17.50
CA GLN A 17 16.32 -13.00 -17.54
C GLN A 17 15.26 -12.03 -18.07
N GLN A 18 14.62 -12.34 -19.20
CA GLN A 18 13.52 -11.52 -19.75
C GLN A 18 12.35 -11.37 -18.78
N MET A 19 11.98 -12.47 -18.10
CA MET A 19 10.91 -12.44 -17.10
C MET A 19 11.29 -11.56 -15.91
N SER A 20 12.53 -11.69 -15.41
CA SER A 20 13.06 -10.87 -14.32
C SER A 20 13.06 -9.39 -14.69
N GLU A 21 13.53 -9.03 -15.88
CA GLU A 21 13.53 -7.65 -16.38
C GLU A 21 12.11 -7.07 -16.48
N SER A 22 11.14 -7.88 -16.92
CA SER A 22 9.73 -7.48 -16.96
C SER A 22 9.16 -7.22 -15.57
N ILE A 23 9.51 -8.03 -14.58
CA ILE A 23 9.08 -7.84 -13.18
C ILE A 23 9.66 -6.56 -12.62
N VAL A 24 10.97 -6.33 -12.80
CA VAL A 24 11.65 -5.10 -12.34
C VAL A 24 10.99 -3.86 -12.96
N SER A 25 10.77 -3.87 -14.28
CA SER A 25 10.11 -2.76 -14.97
C SER A 25 8.70 -2.48 -14.45
N LYS A 26 7.93 -3.51 -14.09
CA LYS A 26 6.60 -3.35 -13.49
C LYS A 26 6.67 -2.77 -12.07
N ILE A 27 7.67 -3.16 -11.29
CA ILE A 27 7.90 -2.62 -9.95
C ILE A 27 8.25 -1.14 -10.04
N ASP A 28 9.13 -0.76 -10.96
CA ASP A 28 9.51 0.64 -11.19
C ASP A 28 8.29 1.49 -11.58
N GLU A 29 7.44 0.98 -12.48
CA GLU A 29 6.19 1.64 -12.87
C GLU A 29 5.23 1.80 -11.68
N MET A 30 5.09 0.75 -10.85
CA MET A 30 4.28 0.82 -9.63
C MET A 30 4.84 1.83 -8.63
N GLY A 31 6.18 1.93 -8.49
CA GLY A 31 6.84 2.92 -7.66
C GLY A 31 6.49 4.35 -8.08
N SER A 32 6.64 4.66 -9.37
CA SER A 32 6.27 5.99 -9.91
C SER A 32 4.79 6.32 -9.69
N ARG A 33 3.88 5.35 -9.86
CA ARG A 33 2.45 5.58 -9.58
C ARG A 33 2.16 5.84 -8.10
N ILE A 34 2.92 5.23 -7.19
CA ILE A 34 2.80 5.48 -5.75
C ILE A 34 3.27 6.91 -5.44
N GLU A 35 4.40 7.34 -6.00
CA GLU A 35 4.89 8.72 -5.84
C GLU A 35 3.84 9.75 -6.30
N ASP A 36 3.22 9.53 -7.47
CA ASP A 36 2.15 10.39 -7.99
C ASP A 36 0.92 10.43 -7.06
N LEU A 37 0.55 9.29 -6.46
CA LEU A 37 -0.56 9.19 -5.51
C LEU A 37 -0.23 9.91 -4.20
N GLU A 38 0.98 9.75 -3.68
CA GLU A 38 1.45 10.45 -2.49
C GLU A 38 1.41 11.97 -2.70
N GLN A 39 1.86 12.45 -3.86
CA GLN A 39 1.76 13.86 -4.23
C GLN A 39 0.30 14.33 -4.28
N SER A 40 -0.57 13.58 -4.96
CA SER A 40 -2.00 13.90 -5.08
C SER A 40 -2.70 13.99 -3.72
N ILE A 41 -2.35 13.10 -2.78
CA ILE A 41 -2.87 13.11 -1.41
C ILE A 41 -2.35 14.32 -0.63
N ASN A 42 -1.07 14.66 -0.78
CA ASN A 42 -0.49 15.83 -0.13
C ASN A 42 -1.16 17.13 -0.60
N ASP A 43 -1.42 17.23 -1.91
CA ASP A 43 -2.11 18.37 -2.51
C ASP A 43 -3.56 18.46 -2.01
N LEU A 44 -4.31 17.34 -2.03
CA LEU A 44 -5.67 17.29 -1.48
C LEU A 44 -5.72 17.65 0.01
N ARG A 45 -4.74 17.18 0.80
CA ARG A 45 -4.64 17.52 2.23
C ARG A 45 -4.35 19.01 2.42
N ALA A 46 -3.52 19.61 1.57
CA ALA A 46 -3.24 21.04 1.62
C ALA A 46 -4.49 21.86 1.27
N GLU A 47 -5.25 21.43 0.26
CA GLU A 47 -6.51 22.06 -0.15
C GLU A 47 -7.60 21.94 0.93
N MET A 48 -7.79 20.74 1.50
CA MET A 48 -8.74 20.50 2.59
C MET A 48 -8.32 21.15 3.92
N GLY A 49 -7.02 21.31 4.16
CA GLY A 49 -6.49 22.01 5.34
C GLY A 49 -6.69 23.53 5.30
N ALA A 50 -6.90 24.10 4.12
CA ALA A 50 -7.28 25.51 3.94
C ALA A 50 -8.78 25.76 4.20
N GLU A 51 -9.63 24.74 4.02
CA GLU A 51 -11.08 24.78 4.30
C GLU A 51 -11.42 24.37 5.76
N GLY A 52 -10.43 24.37 6.66
CA GLY A 52 -10.53 23.96 8.06
C GLY A 52 -11.06 25.01 9.05
N SER A 53 -11.93 25.93 8.62
CA SER A 53 -12.63 26.85 9.54
C SER A 53 -14.06 27.10 9.14
N GLN A 54 -14.87 26.04 9.12
CA GLN A 54 -16.26 26.05 9.57
C GLN A 54 -16.84 24.62 9.54
N SER A 55 -16.74 23.90 10.67
CA SER A 55 -17.66 22.80 10.95
C SER A 55 -18.57 23.20 12.13
N PRO A 56 -19.92 23.28 11.95
CA PRO A 56 -20.84 23.77 12.98
C PRO A 56 -21.07 22.85 14.19
N LEU A 57 -20.40 21.70 14.29
CA LEU A 57 -20.80 20.64 15.22
C LEU A 57 -20.12 20.76 16.59
N LYS A 58 -20.53 21.78 17.34
CA LYS A 58 -20.65 21.67 18.81
C LYS A 58 -21.82 20.72 19.12
N LYS A 59 -21.52 19.48 19.54
CA LYS A 59 -22.36 18.51 20.29
C LYS A 59 -21.79 17.12 19.98
N SER A 60 -21.32 16.27 20.90
CA SER A 60 -21.52 16.14 22.33
C SER A 60 -20.37 15.32 22.92
N LYS A 61 -19.90 15.66 24.12
CA LYS A 61 -19.16 14.73 24.99
C LYS A 61 -20.14 13.64 25.49
N PRO A 62 -19.81 12.34 25.47
CA PRO A 62 -20.32 11.42 26.46
C PRO A 62 -19.39 11.43 27.67
N ILE A 63 -20.01 11.66 28.81
CA ILE A 63 -19.46 11.56 30.16
C ILE A 63 -19.28 10.07 30.51
N LEU A 64 -18.28 9.83 31.35
CA LEU A 64 -17.98 8.66 32.18
C LEU A 64 -19.18 7.74 32.50
N GLU A 65 -18.94 6.43 32.63
CA GLU A 65 -19.05 5.73 33.92
C GLU A 65 -18.80 4.22 33.76
N GLU A 66 -18.11 3.70 34.76
CA GLU A 66 -17.60 2.35 34.97
C GLU A 66 -18.76 1.39 35.33
N SER A 67 -18.75 0.16 34.79
CA SER A 67 -19.48 -0.94 35.45
C SER A 67 -18.79 -2.28 35.16
N LYS A 68 -17.92 -2.63 36.09
CA LYS A 68 -17.38 -3.97 36.34
C LYS A 68 -18.52 -4.88 36.78
N SER A 69 -18.85 -5.90 35.99
CA SER A 69 -19.77 -6.97 36.40
C SER A 69 -18.99 -8.22 36.81
N GLU A 70 -19.30 -8.68 38.02
CA GLU A 70 -18.69 -9.75 38.79
C GLU A 70 -18.87 -11.14 38.14
N ASP A 71 -17.80 -11.93 38.17
CA ASP A 71 -17.78 -13.35 37.84
C ASP A 71 -18.43 -14.13 38.98
N ALA A 72 -19.64 -14.62 38.74
CA ALA A 72 -20.31 -15.58 39.60
C ALA A 72 -20.51 -16.87 38.81
N SER A 73 -19.66 -17.86 39.02
CA SER A 73 -20.10 -19.25 38.93
C SER A 73 -19.25 -20.14 39.84
N ALA A 74 -19.87 -20.56 40.93
CA ALA A 74 -19.59 -21.82 41.60
C ALA A 74 -20.35 -22.96 40.88
#